data_AF-A0A2M7H3J7-F1
#
_entry.id   AF-A0A2M7H3J7-F1
#
_cell.length_a   1.000
_cell.length_b   1.000
_cell.length_c   1.000
_cell.angle_alpha   90.00
_cell.angle_beta   90.00
_cell.angle_gamma   90.00
#
_symmetry.space_group_name_H-M   'P 1'
#
loop_
_entity.id
_entity.type
_entity.pdbx_description
1 polymer ?
#
loop_
_entity_poly.entity_id
_entity_poly.type
_entity_poly.pdbx_seq_one_letter_code
_entity_poly.pdbx_strand_id
1 'polypeptide(L)'
;MDSAHRRAYEAYAKRDDWYIKTFQLRPVVFFVQVLAAFESLNRYDFAQKFGGLVVEANNQATWLWNISEMARSRQHFVEAVVADAEFLERFEVDFMSAWKNYLEAERRFTEIDLSTADLPALVKGYHDITMAESEVGKIGYVTDCFLSTGDADWLVSEIEQELPTDDQYREQVIAELATPVTSSFVQDEETDLMEISLAPADEIEGLLRKHAADWHWIENSYFESEPIGVEAFAQKVDLMRVDDRIQKKLAEARSAETYKRRRKAELFEQYSFSDRLRRIIDLSERISH
;
A
#
# COMPACT_ATOMS: atom_id res chain seq x y z
N MET A 1 -20.51 10.07 -24.46
CA MET A 1 -21.39 10.10 -23.27
C MET A 1 -22.53 11.06 -23.51
N ASP A 2 -23.77 10.65 -23.22
CA ASP A 2 -24.94 11.52 -23.24
C ASP A 2 -24.78 12.66 -22.21
N SER A 3 -25.28 13.85 -22.56
CA SER A 3 -25.18 15.09 -21.77
C SER A 3 -25.79 14.97 -20.37
N ALA A 4 -26.67 14.00 -20.13
CA ALA A 4 -27.27 13.73 -18.83
C ALA A 4 -26.31 12.97 -17.89
N HIS A 5 -25.60 11.95 -18.40
CA HIS A 5 -24.61 11.20 -17.61
C HIS A 5 -23.43 12.08 -17.21
N ARG A 6 -22.95 12.92 -18.13
CA ARG A 6 -21.89 13.89 -17.84
C ARG A 6 -22.32 14.91 -16.78
N ARG A 7 -23.56 15.40 -16.82
CA ARG A 7 -24.08 16.34 -15.81
C ARG A 7 -24.31 15.69 -14.45
N ALA A 8 -24.77 14.43 -14.41
CA ALA A 8 -24.89 13.67 -13.17
C ALA A 8 -23.51 13.41 -12.56
N TYR A 9 -22.52 13.02 -13.37
CA TYR A 9 -21.13 12.89 -12.95
C TYR A 9 -20.56 14.21 -12.44
N GLU A 10 -20.69 15.30 -13.20
CA GLU A 10 -20.20 16.61 -12.79
C GLU A 10 -20.91 17.12 -11.52
N ALA A 11 -22.17 16.78 -11.28
CA ALA A 11 -22.86 17.11 -10.03
C ALA A 11 -22.41 16.22 -8.86
N TYR A 12 -22.06 14.96 -9.13
CA TYR A 12 -21.62 13.99 -8.12
C TYR A 12 -20.15 14.21 -7.73
N ALA A 13 -19.26 14.40 -8.73
CA ALA A 13 -17.82 14.62 -8.58
C ALA A 13 -17.44 16.04 -8.09
N LYS A 14 -18.37 17.00 -8.12
CA LYS A 14 -18.18 18.35 -7.54
C LYS A 14 -18.44 18.42 -6.04
N ARG A 15 -18.73 17.30 -5.38
CA ARG A 15 -18.78 17.29 -3.93
C ARG A 15 -17.35 17.15 -3.41
N ASP A 16 -16.98 18.00 -2.46
CA ASP A 16 -15.65 17.98 -1.84
C ASP A 16 -15.46 16.81 -0.85
N ASP A 17 -16.43 15.89 -0.74
CA ASP A 17 -16.43 14.76 0.19
C ASP A 17 -16.05 13.42 -0.45
N TRP A 18 -15.38 13.43 -1.61
CA TRP A 18 -14.92 12.24 -2.32
C TRP A 18 -13.41 12.08 -2.26
N TYR A 19 -12.98 10.88 -1.87
CA TYR A 19 -11.69 10.35 -2.24
C TYR A 19 -11.77 9.81 -3.66
N ILE A 20 -10.86 10.28 -4.52
CA ILE A 20 -10.82 9.97 -5.95
C ILE A 20 -9.57 9.15 -6.24
N LYS A 21 -9.74 7.93 -6.73
CA LYS A 21 -8.64 7.06 -7.16
C LYS A 21 -8.87 6.64 -8.61
N THR A 22 -8.06 7.17 -9.51
CA THR A 22 -8.10 6.80 -10.94
C THR A 22 -7.07 5.73 -11.23
N PHE A 23 -7.44 4.74 -12.03
CA PHE A 23 -6.58 3.62 -12.39
C PHE A 23 -6.91 3.11 -13.80
N GLN A 24 -5.99 2.36 -14.40
CA GLN A 24 -6.24 1.65 -15.64
C GLN A 24 -7.18 0.45 -15.39
N LEU A 25 -8.40 0.57 -15.87
CA LEU A 25 -9.43 -0.45 -15.83
C LEU A 25 -9.13 -1.57 -16.83
N ARG A 26 -8.65 -2.70 -16.31
CA ARG A 26 -8.78 -3.97 -17.03
C ARG A 26 -10.13 -4.58 -16.65
N PRO A 27 -10.95 -5.05 -17.62
CA PRO A 27 -12.27 -5.62 -17.32
C PRO A 27 -12.25 -6.73 -16.25
N VAL A 28 -11.14 -7.46 -16.16
CA VAL A 28 -10.89 -8.49 -15.13
C VAL A 28 -10.78 -7.89 -13.74
N VAL A 29 -9.87 -6.92 -13.57
CA VAL A 29 -9.64 -6.19 -12.31
C VAL A 29 -10.94 -5.55 -11.82
N PHE A 30 -11.75 -5.02 -12.74
CA PHE A 30 -13.06 -4.48 -12.40
C PHE A 30 -14.01 -5.51 -11.79
N PHE A 31 -14.20 -6.64 -12.47
CA PHE A 31 -15.13 -7.68 -12.02
C PHE A 31 -14.73 -8.21 -10.64
N VAL A 32 -13.42 -8.44 -10.45
CA VAL A 32 -12.85 -8.88 -9.18
C VAL A 32 -13.10 -7.86 -8.08
N GLN A 33 -12.83 -6.57 -8.31
CA GLN A 33 -13.02 -5.52 -7.31
C GLN A 33 -14.47 -5.37 -6.87
N VAL A 34 -15.40 -5.41 -7.83
CA VAL A 34 -16.83 -5.34 -7.53
C VAL A 34 -17.28 -6.56 -6.74
N LEU A 35 -16.89 -7.75 -7.16
CA LEU A 35 -17.20 -8.99 -6.44
C LEU A 35 -16.61 -8.97 -5.02
N ALA A 36 -15.35 -8.55 -4.88
CA ALA A 36 -14.65 -8.47 -3.61
C ALA A 36 -15.39 -7.56 -2.63
N ALA A 37 -15.86 -6.39 -3.07
CA ALA A 37 -16.59 -5.51 -2.17
C ALA A 37 -17.98 -6.06 -1.81
N PHE A 38 -18.71 -6.66 -2.77
CA PHE A 38 -20.00 -7.26 -2.45
C PHE A 38 -19.86 -8.41 -1.44
N GLU A 39 -18.79 -9.19 -1.55
CA GLU A 39 -18.54 -10.31 -0.66
C GLU A 39 -17.94 -9.86 0.68
N SER A 40 -17.13 -8.80 0.71
CA SER A 40 -16.58 -8.26 1.97
C SER A 40 -17.66 -7.68 2.86
N LEU A 41 -18.74 -7.11 2.30
CA LEU A 41 -19.92 -6.67 3.06
C LEU A 41 -20.55 -7.78 3.92
N ASN A 42 -20.33 -9.05 3.59
CA ASN A 42 -20.83 -10.19 4.37
C ASN A 42 -19.84 -10.68 5.43
N ARG A 43 -18.56 -10.27 5.37
CA ARG A 43 -17.49 -10.76 6.25
C ARG A 43 -17.03 -9.72 7.26
N TYR A 44 -16.97 -8.44 6.86
CA TYR A 44 -16.51 -7.34 7.70
C TYR A 44 -17.50 -6.18 7.66
N ASP A 45 -18.00 -5.74 8.82
CA ASP A 45 -18.93 -4.60 8.91
C ASP A 45 -18.30 -3.25 8.50
N PHE A 46 -16.96 -3.21 8.45
CA PHE A 46 -16.15 -2.09 7.98
C PHE A 46 -15.68 -2.24 6.53
N ALA A 47 -16.12 -3.29 5.83
CA ALA A 47 -15.84 -3.50 4.42
C ALA A 47 -16.16 -2.25 3.60
N GLN A 48 -15.37 -2.08 2.55
CA GLN A 48 -15.47 -0.93 1.67
C GLN A 48 -16.85 -0.82 1.02
N LYS A 49 -17.47 0.36 1.18
CA LYS A 49 -18.75 0.71 0.54
C LYS A 49 -18.48 1.71 -0.57
N PHE A 50 -18.74 1.30 -1.80
CA PHE A 50 -18.55 2.15 -2.97
C PHE A 50 -19.58 3.28 -3.03
N GLY A 51 -19.11 4.51 -3.24
CA GLY A 51 -19.97 5.65 -3.59
C GLY A 51 -20.28 5.73 -5.08
N GLY A 52 -19.34 5.27 -5.92
CA GLY A 52 -19.52 5.12 -7.37
C GLY A 52 -18.24 4.70 -8.09
N LEU A 53 -18.41 4.20 -9.31
CA LEU A 53 -17.33 3.99 -10.27
C LEU A 53 -17.70 4.66 -11.58
N VAL A 54 -16.74 5.36 -12.17
CA VAL A 54 -16.91 6.03 -13.45
C VAL A 54 -15.91 5.44 -14.42
N VAL A 55 -16.41 4.78 -15.47
CA VAL A 55 -15.57 4.26 -16.56
C VAL A 55 -15.43 5.34 -17.61
N GLU A 56 -14.20 5.77 -17.83
CA GLU A 56 -13.82 6.81 -18.77
C GLU A 56 -13.40 6.20 -20.12
N ALA A 57 -13.09 7.05 -21.10
CA ALA A 57 -12.50 6.58 -22.35
C ALA A 57 -11.10 5.99 -22.09
N ASN A 58 -10.60 5.15 -23.00
CA ASN A 58 -9.26 4.53 -22.94
C ASN A 58 -9.02 3.58 -21.77
N ASN A 59 -10.05 2.83 -21.35
CA ASN A 59 -9.93 1.85 -20.25
C ASN A 59 -9.45 2.49 -18.94
N GLN A 60 -9.76 3.76 -18.68
CA GLN A 60 -9.55 4.35 -17.38
C GLN A 60 -10.83 4.23 -16.56
N ALA A 61 -10.68 4.03 -15.24
CA ALA A 61 -11.79 4.16 -14.32
C ALA A 61 -11.40 5.03 -13.14
N THR A 62 -12.38 5.78 -12.66
CA THR A 62 -12.28 6.64 -11.50
C THR A 62 -13.18 6.09 -10.41
N TRP A 63 -12.55 5.67 -9.33
CA TRP A 63 -13.19 5.25 -8.09
C TRP A 63 -13.54 6.47 -7.25
N LEU A 64 -14.81 6.53 -6.83
CA LEU A 64 -15.29 7.51 -5.87
C LEU A 64 -15.66 6.81 -4.56
N TRP A 65 -14.93 7.11 -3.49
CA TRP A 65 -15.25 6.65 -2.14
C TRP A 65 -15.52 7.85 -1.22
N ASN A 66 -16.66 7.84 -0.53
CA ASN A 66 -17.05 8.95 0.32
C ASN A 66 -16.10 9.03 1.52
N ILE A 67 -15.54 10.20 1.79
CA ILE A 67 -14.57 10.41 2.86
C ILE A 67 -15.17 10.09 4.23
N SER A 68 -16.46 10.41 4.46
CA SER A 68 -17.12 10.08 5.73
C SER A 68 -17.31 8.57 5.91
N GLU A 69 -17.52 7.83 4.82
CA GLU A 69 -17.57 6.37 4.83
C GLU A 69 -16.19 5.76 5.11
N MET A 70 -15.12 6.31 4.51
CA MET A 70 -13.75 5.91 4.81
C MET A 70 -13.43 6.12 6.29
N ALA A 71 -13.73 7.31 6.83
CA ALA A 71 -13.54 7.60 8.26
C ALA A 71 -14.33 6.64 9.16
N ARG A 72 -15.57 6.28 8.79
CA ARG A 72 -16.36 5.31 9.54
C ARG A 72 -15.78 3.90 9.49
N SER A 73 -15.38 3.41 8.31
CA SER A 73 -14.70 2.12 8.16
C SER A 73 -13.40 2.08 8.98
N ARG A 74 -12.61 3.16 8.92
CA ARG A 74 -11.38 3.31 9.71
C ARG A 74 -11.66 3.21 11.20
N GLN A 75 -12.65 3.95 11.70
CA GLN A 75 -13.02 3.95 13.10
C GLN A 75 -13.41 2.55 13.58
N HIS A 76 -14.25 1.83 12.82
CA HIS A 76 -14.61 0.45 13.17
C HIS A 76 -13.40 -0.50 13.18
N PHE A 77 -12.45 -0.34 12.25
CA PHE A 77 -11.23 -1.14 12.25
C PHE A 77 -10.35 -0.85 13.46
N VAL A 78 -10.14 0.44 13.77
CA VAL A 78 -9.42 0.90 14.96
C VAL A 78 -10.08 0.35 16.23
N GLU A 79 -11.40 0.40 16.33
CA GLU A 79 -12.14 -0.16 17.47
C GLU A 79 -11.93 -1.67 17.61
N ALA A 80 -11.91 -2.43 16.51
CA ALA A 80 -11.62 -3.86 16.53
C ALA A 80 -10.20 -4.15 17.04
N VAL A 81 -9.20 -3.42 16.56
CA VAL A 81 -7.79 -3.52 17.01
C VAL A 81 -7.64 -3.17 18.49
N VAL A 82 -8.31 -2.10 18.93
CA VAL A 82 -8.25 -1.65 20.33
C VAL A 82 -8.98 -2.63 21.26
N ALA A 83 -10.06 -3.26 20.80
CA ALA A 83 -10.81 -4.24 21.57
C ALA A 83 -10.08 -5.59 21.70
N ASP A 84 -9.32 -6.00 20.67
CA ASP A 84 -8.71 -7.32 20.60
C ASP A 84 -7.24 -7.25 20.13
N ALA A 85 -6.33 -7.62 21.04
CA ALA A 85 -4.88 -7.54 20.80
C ALA A 85 -4.38 -8.52 19.72
N GLU A 86 -5.13 -9.60 19.45
CA GLU A 86 -4.78 -10.61 18.45
C GLU A 86 -5.45 -10.35 17.10
N PHE A 87 -6.28 -9.31 17.00
CA PHE A 87 -7.04 -9.02 15.77
C PHE A 87 -6.13 -8.80 14.56
N LEU A 88 -5.07 -7.99 14.70
CA LEU A 88 -4.15 -7.70 13.60
C LEU A 88 -3.40 -8.94 13.12
N GLU A 89 -2.93 -9.78 14.04
CA GLU A 89 -2.24 -11.02 13.70
C GLU A 89 -3.14 -11.96 12.89
N ARG A 90 -4.40 -12.15 13.33
CA ARG A 90 -5.36 -12.98 12.58
C ARG A 90 -5.72 -12.36 11.24
N PHE A 91 -5.87 -11.03 11.18
CA PHE A 91 -6.15 -10.31 9.94
C PHE A 91 -5.01 -10.48 8.92
N GLU A 92 -3.76 -10.37 9.36
CA GLU A 92 -2.57 -10.61 8.53
C GLU A 92 -2.47 -12.06 8.06
N VAL A 93 -2.72 -13.03 8.94
CA VAL A 93 -2.74 -14.45 8.58
C VAL A 93 -3.80 -14.74 7.50
N ASP A 94 -4.99 -14.17 7.66
CA ASP A 94 -6.07 -14.28 6.67
C ASP A 94 -5.66 -13.66 5.33
N PHE A 95 -5.07 -12.46 5.36
CA PHE A 95 -4.56 -11.79 4.15
C PHE A 95 -3.49 -12.61 3.44
N MET A 96 -2.46 -13.06 4.17
CA MET A 96 -1.35 -13.82 3.61
C MET A 96 -1.79 -15.18 3.08
N SER A 97 -2.78 -15.80 3.72
CA SER A 97 -3.40 -17.02 3.20
C SER A 97 -4.12 -16.77 1.87
N ALA A 98 -4.92 -15.70 1.78
CA ALA A 98 -5.59 -15.31 0.54
C ALA A 98 -4.57 -14.99 -0.57
N TRP A 99 -3.52 -14.23 -0.24
CA TRP A 99 -2.46 -13.86 -1.16
C TRP A 99 -1.71 -15.07 -1.72
N LYS A 100 -1.33 -16.02 -0.86
CA LYS A 100 -0.70 -17.27 -1.29
C LYS A 100 -1.60 -18.07 -2.24
N ASN A 101 -2.89 -18.16 -1.93
CA ASN A 101 -3.86 -18.85 -2.78
C ASN A 101 -4.00 -18.16 -4.16
N TYR A 102 -3.99 -16.82 -4.18
CA TYR A 102 -3.98 -16.04 -5.41
C TYR A 102 -2.74 -16.33 -6.27
N LEU A 103 -1.53 -16.27 -5.69
CA LEU A 103 -0.29 -16.59 -6.41
C LEU A 103 -0.28 -18.01 -6.97
N GLU A 104 -0.82 -18.98 -6.23
CA GLU A 104 -0.95 -20.35 -6.73
C GLU A 104 -1.97 -20.45 -7.89
N ALA A 105 -3.10 -19.74 -7.81
CA ALA A 105 -4.06 -19.68 -8.90
C ALA A 105 -3.47 -19.01 -10.16
N GLU A 106 -2.76 -17.90 -9.98
CA GLU A 106 -2.04 -17.18 -11.05
C GLU A 106 -1.01 -18.08 -11.73
N ARG A 107 -0.17 -18.76 -10.95
CA ARG A 107 0.81 -19.72 -11.48
C ARG A 107 0.13 -20.82 -12.30
N ARG A 108 -0.94 -21.42 -11.79
CA ARG A 108 -1.65 -22.49 -12.52
C ARG A 108 -2.27 -22.01 -13.83
N PHE A 109 -2.74 -20.77 -13.89
CA PHE A 109 -3.32 -20.21 -15.12
C PHE A 109 -2.26 -19.82 -16.15
N THR A 110 -1.13 -19.26 -15.70
CA THR A 110 -0.01 -18.90 -16.58
C THR A 110 0.67 -20.12 -17.18
N GLU A 111 0.54 -21.29 -16.54
CA GLU A 111 0.96 -22.59 -17.06
C GLU A 111 0.01 -23.20 -18.10
N ILE A 112 -1.17 -22.61 -18.35
CA ILE A 112 -2.10 -23.10 -19.38
C ILE A 112 -1.55 -22.79 -20.77
N ASP A 113 -1.25 -23.84 -21.53
CA ASP A 113 -0.88 -23.72 -22.94
C ASP A 113 -2.10 -23.33 -23.79
N LEU A 114 -2.17 -22.05 -24.15
CA LEU A 114 -3.25 -21.48 -24.96
C LEU A 114 -3.39 -22.13 -26.34
N SER A 115 -2.37 -22.82 -26.85
CA SER A 115 -2.43 -23.50 -28.14
C SER A 115 -3.18 -24.84 -28.08
N THR A 116 -3.30 -25.43 -26.89
CA THR A 116 -3.88 -26.75 -26.67
C THR A 116 -5.07 -26.76 -25.71
N ALA A 117 -5.27 -25.69 -24.94
CA ALA A 117 -6.35 -25.59 -23.97
C ALA A 117 -7.74 -25.53 -24.62
N ASP A 118 -8.70 -26.24 -24.03
CA ASP A 118 -10.10 -26.10 -24.38
C ASP A 118 -10.77 -24.94 -23.61
N LEU A 119 -11.91 -24.46 -24.11
CA LEU A 119 -12.63 -23.36 -23.50
C LEU A 119 -13.04 -23.65 -22.04
N PRO A 120 -13.52 -24.85 -21.66
CA PRO A 120 -13.79 -25.18 -20.26
C PRO A 120 -12.59 -25.02 -19.32
N ALA A 121 -11.39 -25.47 -19.71
CA ALA A 121 -10.18 -25.32 -18.90
C ALA A 121 -9.81 -23.84 -18.71
N LEU A 122 -9.90 -23.04 -19.78
CA LEU A 122 -9.66 -21.59 -19.73
C LEU A 122 -10.65 -20.88 -18.81
N VAL A 123 -11.95 -21.19 -18.94
CA VAL A 123 -13.01 -20.61 -18.09
C VAL A 123 -12.80 -20.98 -16.63
N LYS A 124 -12.43 -22.23 -16.34
CA LYS A 124 -12.15 -22.67 -14.96
C LYS A 124 -10.94 -21.95 -14.39
N GLY A 125 -9.82 -21.89 -15.12
CA GLY A 125 -8.63 -21.20 -14.66
C GLY A 125 -8.87 -19.71 -14.41
N TYR A 126 -9.61 -19.07 -15.31
CA TYR A 126 -10.02 -17.67 -15.16
C TYR A 126 -10.90 -17.46 -13.92
N HIS A 127 -11.90 -18.32 -13.71
CA HIS A 127 -12.75 -18.29 -12.52
C HIS A 127 -11.92 -18.46 -11.24
N ASP A 128 -11.01 -19.43 -11.19
CA ASP A 128 -10.19 -19.72 -10.01
C ASP A 128 -9.30 -18.53 -9.62
N ILE A 129 -8.65 -17.87 -10.59
CA ILE A 129 -7.92 -16.62 -10.31
C ILE A 129 -8.87 -15.54 -9.80
N THR A 130 -9.97 -15.31 -10.51
CA THR A 130 -10.92 -14.24 -10.19
C THR A 130 -11.42 -14.36 -8.74
N MET A 131 -11.74 -15.57 -8.30
CA MET A 131 -12.18 -15.82 -6.93
C MET A 131 -11.03 -15.62 -5.92
N ALA A 132 -9.83 -16.09 -6.24
CA ALA A 132 -8.68 -15.93 -5.35
C ALA A 132 -8.26 -14.46 -5.21
N GLU A 133 -8.24 -13.70 -6.30
CA GLU A 133 -7.98 -12.27 -6.31
C GLU A 133 -9.07 -11.51 -5.55
N SER A 134 -10.33 -11.96 -5.65
CA SER A 134 -11.43 -11.39 -4.89
C SER A 134 -11.24 -11.56 -3.37
N GLU A 135 -10.79 -12.72 -2.90
CA GLU A 135 -10.45 -12.93 -1.49
C GLU A 135 -9.34 -11.99 -0.99
N VAL A 136 -8.33 -11.76 -1.81
CA VAL A 136 -7.28 -10.76 -1.51
C VAL A 136 -7.90 -9.38 -1.40
N GLY A 137 -8.72 -8.98 -2.39
CA GLY A 137 -9.36 -7.66 -2.44
C GLY A 137 -10.27 -7.40 -1.23
N LYS A 138 -11.01 -8.41 -0.75
CA LYS A 138 -11.89 -8.28 0.42
C LYS A 138 -11.18 -7.77 1.66
N ILE A 139 -9.92 -8.18 1.83
CA ILE A 139 -9.10 -7.89 2.99
C ILE A 139 -8.22 -6.66 2.69
N GLY A 140 -7.55 -6.67 1.53
CA GLY A 140 -6.61 -5.62 1.13
C GLY A 140 -7.26 -4.25 1.01
N TYR A 141 -8.47 -4.13 0.45
CA TYR A 141 -9.11 -2.81 0.29
C TYR A 141 -9.57 -2.17 1.60
N VAL A 142 -9.53 -2.89 2.72
CA VAL A 142 -9.77 -2.27 4.03
C VAL A 142 -8.66 -1.25 4.35
N THR A 143 -7.42 -1.48 3.90
CA THR A 143 -6.30 -0.55 4.15
C THR A 143 -6.47 0.78 3.44
N ASP A 144 -7.22 0.83 2.32
CA ASP A 144 -7.50 2.07 1.60
C ASP A 144 -8.24 3.09 2.49
N CYS A 145 -8.96 2.66 3.56
CA CYS A 145 -9.59 3.60 4.49
C CYS A 145 -8.57 4.39 5.34
N PHE A 146 -7.31 3.97 5.39
CA PHE A 146 -6.23 4.64 6.12
C PHE A 146 -5.39 5.58 5.23
N LEU A 147 -5.70 5.68 3.93
CA LEU A 147 -5.06 6.63 3.04
C LEU A 147 -5.36 8.07 3.49
N SER A 148 -4.37 8.95 3.34
CA SER A 148 -4.54 10.37 3.60
C SER A 148 -5.54 10.97 2.62
N THR A 149 -6.48 11.75 3.14
CA THR A 149 -7.50 12.47 2.35
C THR A 149 -7.12 13.92 2.08
N GLY A 150 -5.84 14.30 2.28
CA GLY A 150 -5.28 15.62 1.95
C GLY A 150 -5.41 16.68 3.04
N ASP A 151 -6.53 16.70 3.79
CA ASP A 151 -6.79 17.77 4.75
C ASP A 151 -6.31 17.48 6.18
N ALA A 152 -6.27 16.19 6.58
CA ALA A 152 -5.80 15.77 7.90
C ALA A 152 -5.28 14.33 7.86
N ASP A 153 -4.15 14.10 8.53
CA ASP A 153 -3.63 12.77 8.78
C ASP A 153 -4.33 12.19 10.03
N TRP A 154 -4.92 11.01 9.85
CA TRP A 154 -5.70 10.35 10.88
C TRP A 154 -4.83 9.91 12.06
N LEU A 155 -3.61 9.45 11.80
CA LEU A 155 -2.70 8.98 12.82
C LEU A 155 -2.18 10.15 13.64
N VAL A 156 -1.88 11.26 12.98
CA VAL A 156 -1.52 12.52 13.65
C VAL A 156 -2.65 12.91 14.61
N SER A 157 -3.90 12.89 14.16
CA SER A 157 -5.05 13.23 15.00
C SER A 157 -5.20 12.32 16.23
N GLU A 158 -4.84 11.04 16.12
CA GLU A 158 -4.84 10.08 17.25
C GLU A 158 -3.70 10.36 18.24
N ILE A 159 -2.50 10.67 17.75
CA ILE A 159 -1.34 11.03 18.58
C ILE A 159 -1.61 12.34 19.34
N GLU A 160 -2.18 13.31 18.64
CA GLU A 160 -2.44 14.65 19.15
C GLU A 160 -3.40 14.70 20.35
N GLN A 161 -4.33 13.75 20.43
CA GLN A 161 -5.30 13.63 21.52
C GLN A 161 -4.65 13.21 22.85
N GLU A 162 -3.50 12.54 22.81
CA GLU A 162 -2.79 12.09 24.01
C GLU A 162 -1.58 12.96 24.38
N LEU A 163 -1.26 13.97 23.56
CA LEU A 163 -0.17 14.91 23.81
C LEU A 163 -0.66 16.18 24.51
N PRO A 164 0.08 16.72 25.50
CA PRO A 164 -0.19 18.04 26.06
C PRO A 164 -0.17 19.12 24.96
N THR A 165 -1.10 20.07 25.04
CA THR A 165 -1.23 21.16 24.05
C THR A 165 -0.09 22.17 24.12
N ASP A 166 0.56 22.29 25.28
CA ASP A 166 1.64 23.22 25.58
C ASP A 166 3.03 22.58 25.51
N ASP A 167 3.14 21.35 25.00
CA ASP A 167 4.43 20.68 24.86
C ASP A 167 5.28 21.32 23.75
N GLN A 168 6.46 21.84 24.11
CA GLN A 168 7.39 22.47 23.18
C GLN A 168 7.97 21.50 22.13
N TYR A 169 7.91 20.19 22.36
CA TYR A 169 8.38 19.14 21.45
C TYR A 169 7.24 18.43 20.72
N ARG A 170 5.99 18.91 20.86
CA ARG A 170 4.78 18.27 20.30
C ARG A 170 4.95 17.84 18.85
N GLU A 171 5.37 18.76 17.97
CA GLU A 171 5.55 18.48 16.53
C GLU A 171 6.59 17.40 16.27
N GLN A 172 7.70 17.42 17.01
CA GLN A 172 8.75 16.41 16.90
C GLN A 172 8.24 15.04 17.34
N VAL A 173 7.49 14.96 18.44
CA VAL A 173 6.95 13.69 18.94
C VAL A 173 5.94 13.11 17.95
N ILE A 174 5.07 13.94 17.38
CA ILE A 174 4.13 13.54 16.33
C ILE A 174 4.88 12.97 15.13
N ALA A 175 5.89 13.69 14.62
CA ALA A 175 6.66 13.24 13.47
C ALA A 175 7.37 11.89 13.72
N GLU A 176 7.98 11.72 14.90
CA GLU A 176 8.68 10.49 15.28
C GLU A 176 7.72 9.30 15.43
N LEU A 177 6.54 9.51 16.02
CA LEU A 177 5.53 8.45 16.18
C LEU A 177 4.82 8.11 14.88
N ALA A 178 4.56 9.09 14.01
CA ALA A 178 3.91 8.88 12.72
C ALA A 178 4.85 8.27 11.67
N THR A 179 6.16 8.45 11.80
CA THR A 179 7.13 7.88 10.85
C THR A 179 7.17 6.35 10.96
N PRO A 180 6.92 5.60 9.88
CA PRO A 180 7.00 4.14 9.92
C PRO A 180 8.40 3.65 10.31
N VAL A 181 8.42 2.62 11.16
CA VAL A 181 9.64 1.90 11.57
C VAL A 181 10.25 1.20 10.37
N THR A 182 9.43 0.45 9.63
CA THR A 182 9.85 -0.34 8.48
C THR A 182 10.23 0.57 7.31
N SER A 183 11.19 0.12 6.51
CA SER A 183 11.56 0.81 5.28
C SER A 183 10.48 0.66 4.23
N SER A 184 10.27 1.72 3.45
CA SER A 184 9.49 1.64 2.22
C SER A 184 10.27 0.91 1.12
N PHE A 185 9.56 0.37 0.12
CA PHE A 185 10.20 -0.23 -1.07
C PHE A 185 11.22 0.68 -1.75
N VAL A 186 10.97 1.99 -1.77
CA VAL A 186 11.90 2.98 -2.33
C VAL A 186 13.17 3.08 -1.48
N GLN A 187 13.04 3.06 -0.15
CA GLN A 187 14.21 3.09 0.75
C GLN A 187 15.02 1.79 0.67
N ASP A 188 14.37 0.66 0.48
CA ASP A 188 15.04 -0.63 0.29
C ASP A 188 15.79 -0.68 -1.05
N GLU A 189 15.16 -0.22 -2.14
CA GLU A 189 15.79 -0.05 -3.45
C GLU A 189 17.01 0.89 -3.38
N GLU A 190 16.85 2.06 -2.76
CA GLU A 190 17.94 3.02 -2.60
C GLU A 190 19.10 2.43 -1.79
N THR A 191 18.79 1.65 -0.76
CA THR A 191 19.78 0.95 0.06
C THR A 191 20.56 -0.06 -0.77
N ASP A 192 19.88 -0.85 -1.59
CA ASP A 192 20.52 -1.81 -2.51
C ASP A 192 21.41 -1.09 -3.52
N LEU A 193 20.96 0.01 -4.13
CA LEU A 193 21.80 0.84 -5.01
C LEU A 193 23.04 1.41 -4.31
N MET A 194 22.91 1.85 -3.05
CA MET A 194 24.05 2.32 -2.26
C MET A 194 25.09 1.20 -2.05
N GLU A 195 24.64 -0.04 -1.80
CA GLU A 195 25.51 -1.20 -1.68
C GLU A 195 26.23 -1.50 -2.99
N ILE A 196 25.52 -1.50 -4.11
CA ILE A 196 26.10 -1.68 -5.45
C ILE A 196 27.13 -0.59 -5.76
N SER A 197 26.86 0.66 -5.37
CA SER A 197 27.79 1.77 -5.62
C SER A 197 29.13 1.59 -4.91
N LEU A 198 29.14 0.90 -3.77
CA LEU A 198 30.34 0.62 -2.99
C LEU A 198 31.06 -0.68 -3.41
N ALA A 199 30.49 -1.45 -4.33
CA ALA A 199 31.06 -2.72 -4.80
C ALA A 199 32.29 -2.52 -5.72
N PRO A 200 33.15 -3.55 -5.84
CA PRO A 200 34.21 -3.61 -6.85
C PRO A 200 33.66 -3.43 -8.27
N ALA A 201 34.40 -2.71 -9.12
CA ALA A 201 33.92 -2.32 -10.45
C ALA A 201 33.57 -3.51 -11.37
N ASP A 202 34.24 -4.64 -11.18
CA ASP A 202 34.03 -5.89 -11.92
C ASP A 202 32.77 -6.67 -11.49
N GLU A 203 32.19 -6.33 -10.33
CA GLU A 203 30.96 -6.96 -9.82
C GLU A 203 29.68 -6.16 -10.16
N ILE A 204 29.81 -4.86 -10.42
CA ILE A 204 28.69 -3.91 -10.57
C ILE A 204 27.69 -4.36 -11.64
N GLU A 205 28.14 -4.78 -12.81
CA GLU A 205 27.23 -5.15 -13.90
C GLU A 205 26.33 -6.33 -13.51
N GLY A 206 26.89 -7.33 -12.83
CA GLY A 206 26.14 -8.49 -12.34
C GLY A 206 25.11 -8.10 -11.29
N LEU A 207 25.50 -7.24 -10.35
CA LEU A 207 24.61 -6.73 -9.30
C LEU A 207 23.48 -5.87 -9.87
N LEU A 208 23.77 -4.98 -10.81
CA LEU A 208 22.76 -4.14 -11.47
C LEU A 208 21.73 -4.96 -12.26
N ARG A 209 22.14 -6.05 -12.92
CA ARG A 209 21.19 -6.95 -13.61
C ARG A 209 20.24 -7.61 -12.64
N LYS A 210 20.74 -8.05 -11.48
CA LYS A 210 19.90 -8.61 -10.42
C LYS A 210 18.96 -7.55 -9.85
N HIS A 211 19.50 -6.38 -9.51
CA HIS A 211 18.74 -5.26 -9.00
C HIS A 211 17.60 -4.87 -9.95
N ALA A 212 17.87 -4.76 -11.26
CA ALA A 212 16.83 -4.49 -12.25
C ALA A 212 15.75 -5.59 -12.29
N ALA A 213 16.11 -6.86 -12.14
CA ALA A 213 15.11 -7.93 -12.07
C ALA A 213 14.18 -7.76 -10.84
N ASP A 214 14.76 -7.40 -9.69
CA ASP A 214 14.03 -7.26 -8.43
C ASP A 214 13.20 -5.95 -8.36
N TRP A 215 13.71 -4.85 -8.93
CA TRP A 215 13.20 -3.49 -8.76
C TRP A 215 12.72 -2.78 -10.03
N HIS A 216 12.64 -3.44 -11.18
CA HIS A 216 12.19 -2.82 -12.46
C HIS A 216 10.86 -2.06 -12.37
N TRP A 217 10.03 -2.35 -11.36
CA TRP A 217 8.71 -1.76 -11.18
C TRP A 217 8.69 -0.56 -10.22
N ILE A 218 9.80 -0.19 -9.58
CA ILE A 218 9.81 0.75 -8.44
C ILE A 218 9.31 2.16 -8.78
N GLU A 219 9.47 2.62 -10.02
CA GLU A 219 8.94 3.91 -10.50
C GLU A 219 7.62 3.77 -11.28
N ASN A 220 7.06 2.56 -11.38
CA ASN A 220 5.77 2.39 -12.04
C ASN A 220 4.67 3.07 -11.24
N SER A 221 3.78 3.75 -11.95
CA SER A 221 2.53 4.28 -11.39
C SER A 221 1.34 3.45 -11.85
N TYR A 222 0.18 3.67 -11.24
CA TYR A 222 -1.09 3.08 -11.72
C TYR A 222 -1.51 3.56 -13.13
N PHE A 223 -0.80 4.54 -13.71
CA PHE A 223 -1.11 5.14 -15.01
C PHE A 223 -0.14 4.69 -16.10
N GLU A 224 1.15 4.64 -15.77
CA GLU A 224 2.25 4.30 -16.68
C GLU A 224 3.13 3.23 -16.04
N SER A 225 3.36 2.16 -16.79
CA SER A 225 4.21 1.05 -16.37
C SER A 225 5.26 0.84 -17.45
N GLU A 226 6.45 1.38 -17.23
CA GLU A 226 7.62 1.14 -18.07
C GLU A 226 8.72 0.54 -17.18
N PRO A 227 9.10 -0.74 -17.40
CA PRO A 227 10.15 -1.37 -16.61
C PRO A 227 11.45 -0.57 -16.68
N ILE A 228 12.02 -0.25 -15.52
CA ILE A 228 13.30 0.44 -15.44
C ILE A 228 14.42 -0.53 -15.84
N GLY A 229 15.20 -0.13 -16.85
CA GLY A 229 16.33 -0.90 -17.36
C GLY A 229 17.60 -0.78 -16.51
N VAL A 230 18.54 -1.69 -16.74
CA VAL A 230 19.87 -1.70 -16.10
C VAL A 230 20.60 -0.37 -16.29
N GLU A 231 20.45 0.25 -17.46
CA GLU A 231 21.11 1.50 -17.83
C GLU A 231 20.66 2.68 -16.95
N ALA A 232 19.39 2.71 -16.53
CA ALA A 232 18.87 3.75 -15.65
C ALA A 232 19.42 3.61 -14.23
N PHE A 233 19.46 2.38 -13.69
CA PHE A 233 20.07 2.12 -12.38
C PHE A 233 21.58 2.37 -12.40
N ALA A 234 22.28 2.04 -13.50
CA ALA A 234 23.70 2.34 -13.65
C ALA A 234 24.00 3.84 -13.50
N GLN A 235 23.17 4.70 -14.09
CA GLN A 235 23.31 6.16 -13.94
C GLN A 235 23.14 6.62 -12.48
N LYS A 236 22.19 6.04 -11.74
CA LYS A 236 22.02 6.31 -10.30
C LYS A 236 23.27 5.89 -9.52
N VAL A 237 23.82 4.70 -9.81
CA VAL A 237 25.04 4.19 -9.17
C VAL A 237 26.25 5.08 -9.46
N ASP A 238 26.45 5.52 -10.70
CA ASP A 238 27.56 6.41 -11.08
C ASP A 238 27.52 7.74 -10.30
N LEU A 239 26.33 8.30 -10.10
CA LEU A 239 26.13 9.50 -9.28
C LEU A 239 26.43 9.23 -7.79
N MET A 240 26.06 8.07 -7.26
CA MET A 240 26.33 7.69 -5.88
C MET A 240 27.83 7.45 -5.62
N ARG A 241 28.56 6.91 -6.60
CA ARG A 241 30.00 6.60 -6.50
C ARG A 241 30.89 7.82 -6.29
N VAL A 242 30.42 9.00 -6.70
CA VAL A 242 31.13 10.26 -6.50
C VAL A 242 30.67 11.02 -5.25
N ASP A 243 29.70 10.52 -4.49
CA ASP A 243 29.29 11.10 -3.20
C ASP A 243 30.13 10.50 -2.06
N ASP A 244 31.07 11.29 -1.52
CA ASP A 244 31.94 10.91 -0.40
C ASP A 244 31.17 10.52 0.89
N ARG A 245 29.87 10.80 0.96
CA ARG A 245 29.01 10.49 2.11
C ARG A 245 28.25 9.18 1.96
N ILE A 246 28.40 8.45 0.85
CA ILE A 246 27.59 7.27 0.55
C ILE A 246 27.71 6.18 1.62
N GLN A 247 28.92 5.97 2.16
CA GLN A 247 29.13 5.01 3.26
C GLN A 247 28.37 5.41 4.53
N LYS A 248 28.32 6.72 4.83
CA LYS A 248 27.58 7.25 5.98
C LYS A 248 26.08 7.07 5.78
N LYS A 249 25.56 7.43 4.60
CA LYS A 249 24.14 7.26 4.24
C LYS A 249 23.70 5.79 4.33
N LEU A 250 24.52 4.86 3.83
CA LEU A 250 24.25 3.42 3.93
C LEU A 250 24.22 2.95 5.40
N ALA A 251 25.14 3.42 6.23
CA ALA A 251 25.13 3.09 7.67
C ALA A 251 23.90 3.66 8.39
N GLU A 252 23.47 4.86 8.04
CA GLU A 252 22.23 5.48 8.55
C GLU A 252 21.01 4.66 8.10
N ALA A 253 20.90 4.30 6.82
CA ALA A 253 19.81 3.49 6.29
C ALA A 253 19.70 2.13 7.00
N ARG A 254 20.82 1.39 7.12
CA ARG A 254 20.86 0.08 7.80
C ARG A 254 20.53 0.13 9.29
N SER A 255 20.71 1.29 9.93
CA SER A 255 20.42 1.47 11.37
C SER A 255 19.09 2.18 11.63
N ALA A 256 18.43 2.70 10.59
CA ALA A 256 17.24 3.53 10.70
C ALA A 256 16.10 2.80 11.43
N GLU A 257 15.81 1.55 11.07
CA GLU A 257 14.75 0.77 11.69
C GLU A 257 14.99 0.57 13.19
N THR A 258 16.21 0.19 13.57
CA THR A 258 16.59 0.01 14.98
C THR A 258 16.50 1.32 15.76
N TYR A 259 16.97 2.42 15.15
CA TYR A 259 16.88 3.75 15.73
C TYR A 259 15.43 4.17 15.97
N LYS A 260 14.56 4.05 14.95
CA LYS A 260 13.13 4.40 15.02
C LYS A 260 12.40 3.56 16.07
N ARG A 261 12.62 2.23 16.10
CA ARG A 261 12.04 1.34 17.14
C ARG A 261 12.39 1.80 18.54
N ARG A 262 13.68 2.04 18.79
CA ARG A 262 14.16 2.53 20.09
C ARG A 262 13.54 3.89 20.42
N ARG A 263 13.52 4.81 19.46
CA ARG A 263 13.00 6.17 19.67
C ARG A 263 11.51 6.17 20.01
N LYS A 264 10.70 5.37 19.30
CA LYS A 264 9.27 5.20 19.64
C LYS A 264 9.08 4.59 21.02
N ALA A 265 9.87 3.59 21.41
CA ALA A 265 9.81 3.00 22.75
C ALA A 265 10.14 4.03 23.85
N GLU A 266 11.18 4.84 23.67
CA GLU A 266 11.53 5.94 24.58
C GLU A 266 10.39 6.97 24.70
N LEU A 267 9.78 7.36 23.59
CA LEU A 267 8.65 8.31 23.58
C LEU A 267 7.43 7.72 24.30
N PHE A 268 7.14 6.44 24.08
CA PHE A 268 6.07 5.73 24.76
C PHE A 268 6.25 5.69 26.28
N GLU A 269 7.48 5.57 26.78
CA GLU A 269 7.79 5.66 28.20
C GLU A 269 7.72 7.11 28.72
N GLN A 270 8.35 8.04 28.00
CA GLN A 270 8.44 9.45 28.39
C GLN A 270 7.06 10.10 28.55
N TYR A 271 6.14 9.84 27.63
CA TYR A 271 4.82 10.47 27.60
C TYR A 271 3.74 9.61 28.25
N SER A 272 4.06 8.38 28.66
CA SER A 272 3.10 7.45 29.28
C SER A 272 1.82 7.25 28.43
N PHE A 273 1.98 7.18 27.11
CA PHE A 273 0.86 6.98 26.18
C PHE A 273 0.09 5.69 26.48
N SER A 274 -1.20 5.73 26.19
CA SER A 274 -2.13 4.66 26.47
C SER A 274 -1.86 3.40 25.64
N ASP A 275 -2.34 2.25 26.13
CA ASP A 275 -2.34 1.00 25.35
C ASP A 275 -3.15 1.14 24.06
N ARG A 276 -4.17 2.02 24.05
CA ARG A 276 -4.94 2.32 22.84
C ARG A 276 -4.05 2.93 21.76
N LEU A 277 -3.30 3.99 22.07
CA LEU A 277 -2.42 4.63 21.09
C LEU A 277 -1.29 3.70 20.65
N ARG A 278 -0.73 2.89 21.56
CA ARG A 278 0.28 1.87 21.21
C ARG A 278 -0.23 0.90 20.14
N ARG A 279 -1.47 0.42 20.28
CA ARG A 279 -2.11 -0.45 19.29
C ARG A 279 -2.43 0.25 17.98
N ILE A 280 -2.80 1.53 18.02
CA ILE A 280 -3.03 2.33 16.81
C ILE A 280 -1.72 2.55 16.03
N ILE A 281 -0.62 2.79 16.74
CA ILE A 281 0.70 2.92 16.12
C ILE A 281 1.13 1.57 15.52
N ASP A 282 0.97 0.45 16.24
CA ASP A 282 1.24 -0.90 15.70
C ASP A 282 0.39 -1.21 14.46
N LEU A 283 -0.90 -0.85 14.48
CA LEU A 283 -1.78 -0.89 13.31
C LEU A 283 -1.18 -0.13 12.13
N SER A 284 -0.78 1.12 12.33
CA SER A 284 -0.22 1.95 11.26
C SER A 284 1.05 1.35 10.66
N GLU A 285 1.90 0.73 11.48
CA GLU A 285 3.11 0.06 11.01
C GLU A 285 2.80 -1.15 10.12
N ARG A 286 1.81 -1.95 10.52
CA ARG A 286 1.45 -3.21 9.86
C ARG A 286 0.64 -3.04 8.57
N ILE A 287 -0.08 -1.93 8.42
CA ILE A 287 -0.87 -1.68 7.20
C ILE A 287 -0.11 -0.87 6.14
N SER A 288 1.02 -0.27 6.50
CA SER A 288 1.81 0.58 5.59
C SER A 288 2.87 -0.20 4.80
N HIS A 289 3.12 -1.47 5.15
CA HIS A 289 4.15 -2.34 4.59
C HIS A 289 3.62 -3.76 4.40
#